data_AF-A0A0V0ZSV5-F1
#
_entry.id   AF-A0A0V0ZSV5-F1
#
_cell.length_a   1.000
_cell.length_b   1.000
_cell.length_c   1.000
_cell.angle_alpha   90.00
_cell.angle_beta   90.00
_cell.angle_gamma   90.00
#
_symmetry.space_group_name_H-M   'P 1'
#
loop_
_entity.id
_entity.type
_entity.pdbx_description
1 polymer ?
#
loop_
_entity_poly.entity_id
_entity_poly.type
_entity_poly.pdbx_seq_one_letter_code
_entity_poly.pdbx_strand_id
1 'polypeptide(L)' 'MLTEGETHSFELWHQRLGHISVEKIKTMMQRKLVDGLRGTAEEKFFCEGCVFGSMTRKLHKEVTER' A
#
# COMPACT_ATOMS: atom_id res chain seq x y z
N MET A 1 31.64 -5.34 -3.55
CA MET A 1 31.05 -6.30 -2.58
C MET A 1 29.63 -5.83 -2.35
N LEU A 2 28.63 -6.47 -2.97
CA LEU A 2 27.23 -6.12 -2.78
C LEU A 2 26.69 -7.04 -1.69
N THR A 3 26.29 -6.44 -0.59
CA THR A 3 25.92 -7.08 0.66
C THR A 3 24.66 -7.93 0.50
N GLU A 4 24.74 -9.15 1.03
CA GLU A 4 23.65 -10.11 1.12
C GLU A 4 22.43 -9.49 1.84
N GLY A 5 21.25 -9.60 1.22
CA GLY A 5 20.00 -9.71 1.96
C GLY A 5 19.36 -8.42 2.49
N GLU A 6 19.26 -7.36 1.69
CA GLU A 6 18.34 -6.26 2.03
C GLU A 6 16.88 -6.73 1.91
N THR A 7 16.28 -7.19 3.01
CA THR A 7 14.84 -7.36 3.10
C THR A 7 14.20 -5.98 3.11
N HIS A 8 13.78 -5.52 1.94
CA HIS A 8 13.06 -4.25 1.81
C HIS A 8 11.70 -4.34 2.51
N SER A 9 11.36 -3.32 3.30
CA SER A 9 10.09 -3.26 4.03
C SER A 9 8.89 -3.25 3.08
N PHE A 10 7.74 -3.68 3.60
CA PHE A 10 6.48 -3.67 2.86
C PHE A 10 6.15 -2.26 2.32
N GLU A 11 6.41 -1.22 3.11
CA GLU A 11 6.20 0.18 2.71
C GLU A 11 7.03 0.58 1.50
N LEU A 12 8.32 0.21 1.48
CA LEU A 12 9.20 0.52 0.37
C LEU A 12 8.74 -0.16 -0.93
N TRP A 13 8.28 -1.41 -0.84
CA TRP A 13 7.69 -2.11 -1.98
C TRP A 13 6.37 -1.49 -2.44
N HIS A 14 5.52 -1.07 -1.51
CA HIS A 14 4.29 -0.36 -1.83
C HIS A 14 4.57 0.94 -2.60
N GLN A 15 5.57 1.73 -2.19
CA GLN A 15 6.01 2.93 -2.91
C GLN A 15 6.60 2.60 -4.29
N ARG A 16 7.55 1.65 -4.37
CA ARG A 16 8.23 1.26 -5.63
C ARG A 16 7.26 0.73 -6.69
N LEU A 17 6.21 0.03 -6.28
CA LEU A 17 5.20 -0.54 -7.19
C LEU A 17 4.10 0.46 -7.55
N GLY A 18 4.22 1.73 -7.15
CA GLY A 18 3.26 2.78 -7.50
C GLY A 18 2.00 2.74 -6.65
N HIS A 19 2.14 2.56 -5.34
CA HIS A 19 1.04 2.62 -4.38
C HIS A 19 -0.09 1.59 -4.63
N ILE A 20 0.25 0.42 -5.19
CA ILE A 20 -0.73 -0.66 -5.41
C ILE A 20 -1.30 -1.19 -4.09
N SER A 21 -2.51 -1.75 -4.14
CA SER A 21 -3.20 -2.22 -2.95
C SER A 21 -2.39 -3.26 -2.17
N VAL A 22 -2.58 -3.25 -0.85
CA VAL A 22 -1.92 -4.19 0.06
C VAL A 22 -2.21 -5.64 -0.34
N GLU A 23 -3.44 -5.92 -0.75
CA GLU A 23 -3.87 -7.25 -1.20
C GLU A 23 -3.13 -7.71 -2.46
N LYS A 24 -2.84 -6.80 -3.40
CA LYS A 24 -2.05 -7.12 -4.59
C LYS A 24 -0.61 -7.48 -4.21
N ILE A 25 0.00 -6.71 -3.31
CA ILE A 25 1.36 -7.00 -2.82
C ILE A 25 1.37 -8.36 -2.09
N LYS A 26 0.40 -8.61 -1.20
CA LYS A 26 0.22 -9.92 -0.54
C LYS A 26 0.10 -11.06 -1.54
N THR A 27 -0.67 -10.87 -2.61
CA THR A 27 -0.83 -11.87 -3.68
C THR A 27 0.50 -12.12 -4.40
N MET A 28 1.26 -11.06 -4.71
CA MET A 28 2.58 -11.18 -5.35
C MET A 28 3.59 -11.91 -4.45
N MET A 29 3.54 -11.68 -3.14
CA MET A 29 4.35 -12.40 -2.14
C MET A 29 4.02 -13.89 -2.10
N GLN A 30 2.72 -14.22 -1.96
CA GLN A 30 2.26 -15.61 -1.90
C GLN A 30 2.63 -16.39 -3.17
N ARG A 31 2.54 -15.73 -4.32
CA ARG A 31 2.87 -16.32 -5.62
C ARG A 31 4.35 -16.23 -5.99
N LYS A 32 5.19 -15.64 -5.12
CA LYS A 32 6.64 -15.44 -5.36
C LYS A 32 6.94 -14.76 -6.71
N LEU A 33 6.16 -13.74 -7.06
CA LEU A 33 6.28 -13.05 -8.35
C LEU A 33 7.43 -12.03 -8.41
N VAL A 34 8.00 -11.68 -7.26
CA VAL A 34 9.03 -10.66 -7.14
C VAL A 34 10.11 -11.12 -6.18
N ASP A 35 11.35 -11.13 -6.65
CA ASP A 35 12.52 -11.45 -5.83
C ASP A 35 12.81 -10.33 -4.83
N GLY A 36 13.19 -10.71 -3.61
CA GLY A 36 13.46 -9.74 -2.53
C GLY A 36 12.22 -9.16 -1.84
N LEU A 37 11.02 -9.46 -2.34
CA LEU A 37 9.77 -9.16 -1.65
C LEU A 37 9.53 -10.20 -0.53
N ARG A 38 10.31 -10.06 0.56
CA ARG A 38 10.24 -10.91 1.75
C ARG A 38 9.81 -10.05 2.94
N GLY A 39 8.64 -10.35 3.49
CA GLY A 39 8.12 -9.65 4.66
C GLY A 39 6.83 -10.27 5.17
N THR A 40 6.39 -9.85 6.33
CA THR A 40 5.00 -10.03 6.78
C THR A 40 4.27 -8.74 6.47
N ALA A 41 3.12 -8.83 5.79
CA ALA A 41 2.25 -7.67 5.69
C ALA A 41 1.72 -7.39 7.09
N GLU A 42 2.24 -6.37 7.77
CA GLU A 42 1.75 -5.95 9.08
C GLU A 42 0.25 -5.68 8.99
N GLU A 43 -0.52 -6.13 9.98
CA GLU A 43 -1.98 -6.03 9.99
C GLU A 43 -2.48 -4.58 9.91
N LYS A 44 -1.61 -3.59 10.14
CA LYS A 44 -1.91 -2.16 10.08
C LYS A 44 -0.90 -1.41 9.20
N PHE A 45 -1.00 -1.61 7.89
CA PHE A 45 -0.30 -0.77 6.92
C PHE A 45 -1.08 0.53 6.67
N PHE A 46 -0.44 1.68 6.86
CA PHE A 46 -0.99 3.00 6.55
C PHE A 46 -0.07 3.74 5.58
N CYS A 47 -0.65 4.28 4.51
CA CYS A 47 0.06 5.13 3.56
C CYS A 47 -0.70 6.43 3.38
N GLU A 48 -0.11 7.54 3.82
CA GLU A 48 -0.69 8.88 3.70
C GLU A 48 -1.02 9.21 2.23
N GLY A 49 -0.11 8.92 1.31
CA GLY A 49 -0.30 9.19 -0.12
C GLY A 49 -1.53 8.49 -0.69
N CYS A 50 -1.80 7.24 -0.30
CA CYS A 50 -3.01 6.52 -0.72
C CYS A 50 -4.27 7.10 -0.09
N VAL A 51 -4.25 7.39 1.21
CA VAL A 51 -5.43 7.86 1.93
C VAL A 51 -5.85 9.24 1.46
N PHE A 52 -4.90 10.18 1.36
CA PHE A 52 -5.20 11.52 0.87
C PHE A 52 -5.45 11.54 -0.63
N GLY A 53 -4.74 10.72 -1.41
CA GLY A 53 -4.94 10.62 -2.87
C GLY A 53 -6.28 10.00 -3.28
N SER A 54 -6.87 9.13 -2.44
CA SER A 54 -8.19 8.53 -2.66
C SER A 54 -9.35 9.32 -2.05
N MET A 55 -9.05 10.38 -1.29
CA MET A 55 -10.06 11.15 -0.58
C MET A 55 -10.94 11.93 -1.56
N THR A 56 -12.25 11.64 -1.56
CA THR A 56 -13.23 12.39 -2.35
C THR A 56 -13.92 13.42 -1.47
N ARG A 57 -14.26 14.60 -2.03
CA ARG A 57 -15.06 15.60 -1.31
C ARG A 57 -16.40 14.98 -0.90
N LYS A 58 -16.79 15.17 0.37
CA LYS A 58 -18.15 14.79 0.81
C LYS A 58 -19.18 15.58 -0.01
N LEU A 59 -20.26 14.91 -0.37
CA LEU A 59 -21.40 15.58 -1.01
C LEU A 59 -21.88 16.73 -0.11
N HIS A 60 -22.22 17.87 -0.71
CA HIS A 60 -22.88 18.94 0.00
C HIS A 60 -24.21 18.43 0.57
N LYS A 61 -24.47 18.67 1.86
CA LYS A 61 -25.72 18.22 2.48
C LYS A 61 -26.86 19.04 1.89
N GLU A 62 -27.90 18.37 1.44
CA GLU A 62 -29.15 18.99 1.03
C GLU A 62 -29.72 19.72 2.25
N VAL A 63 -29.95 21.03 2.14
CA VAL A 63 -30.64 21.79 3.17
C VAL A 63 -32.13 21.48 3.03
N THR A 64 -32.61 20.45 3.71
CA THR A 64 -34.04 20.25 3.93
C THR A 64 -34.50 21.20 5.03
N GLU A 65 -34.72 22.47 4.67
CA GLU A 65 -35.47 23.41 5.49
C GLU A 65 -36.97 23.22 5.20
N ARG A 66 -37.77 22.95 6.23
CA ARG A 66 -39.24 22.91 6.22
C ARG A 66 -39.74 23.84 7.32
#